data_AF-A0AAU7NPR4-F1
#
_entry.id   AF-A0AAU7NPR4-F1
#
_cell.length_a   1.000
_cell.length_b   1.000
_cell.length_c   1.000
_cell.angle_alpha   90.00
_cell.angle_beta   90.00
_cell.angle_gamma   90.00
#
_symmetry.space_group_name_H-M   'P 1'
#
loop_
_entity.id
_entity.type
_entity.pdbx_description
1 polymer ?
#
loop_
_entity_poly.entity_id
_entity_poly.type
_entity_poly.pdbx_seq_one_letter_code
_entity_poly.pdbx_strand_id
1 'polypeptide(L)'
;MISDMKAEDIMGEYKETTLNLYHSISRKVLYTEIETPYPDGKLIVSTTTPEGVITHVNQSFIEMSGYTEEELIGAPHSILRHPDMPPAAFKDLWDTVKRGEKWQGFVKNLRKDGGYYWVKATVIPNVRHGRVVGYTSVRRKPSRTKVEECIKLYPTLF
;
A
#
# COMPACT_ATOMS: atom_id res chain seq x y z
N MET A 1 9.66 -9.59 -14.52
CA MET A 1 8.61 -10.32 -13.77
C MET A 1 8.82 -10.01 -12.31
N ILE A 2 7.80 -9.52 -11.61
CA ILE A 2 7.87 -9.37 -10.15
C ILE A 2 8.09 -10.78 -9.59
N SER A 3 9.17 -11.00 -8.83
CA SER A 3 9.31 -12.23 -8.06
C SER A 3 8.23 -12.19 -6.99
N ASP A 4 7.11 -12.88 -7.26
CA ASP A 4 5.94 -12.80 -6.39
C ASP A 4 6.11 -13.69 -5.15
N MET A 5 5.16 -13.59 -4.23
CA MET A 5 5.18 -14.29 -2.94
C MET A 5 5.27 -15.81 -3.14
N LYS A 6 6.19 -16.46 -2.42
CA LYS A 6 6.28 -17.92 -2.39
C LYS A 6 5.77 -18.43 -1.05
N ALA A 7 5.12 -19.59 -1.06
CA ALA A 7 4.61 -20.21 0.16
C ALA A 7 5.69 -20.46 1.23
N GLU A 8 6.94 -20.72 0.79
CA GLU A 8 8.11 -20.90 1.66
C GLU A 8 8.50 -19.63 2.43
N ASP A 9 8.12 -18.45 1.93
CA ASP A 9 8.43 -17.15 2.55
C ASP A 9 7.32 -16.69 3.53
N ILE A 10 6.20 -17.42 3.62
CA ILE A 10 5.05 -17.02 4.43
C ILE A 10 5.17 -17.57 5.86
N MET A 11 5.05 -16.66 6.83
CA MET A 11 5.15 -17.04 8.24
C MET A 11 3.81 -17.51 8.80
N GLY A 12 3.69 -18.82 9.06
CA GLY A 12 2.53 -19.42 9.74
C GLY A 12 1.39 -19.78 8.79
N GLU A 13 0.18 -19.97 9.34
CA GLU A 13 -1.01 -20.27 8.55
C GLU A 13 -1.39 -19.08 7.66
N TYR A 14 -1.67 -19.35 6.39
CA TYR A 14 -2.00 -18.34 5.40
C TYR A 14 -3.24 -18.68 4.59
N LYS A 15 -3.84 -17.64 4.02
CA LYS A 15 -4.93 -17.72 3.05
C LYS A 15 -4.39 -17.32 1.68
N GLU A 16 -4.98 -17.86 0.64
CA GLU A 16 -4.69 -17.49 -0.75
C GLU A 16 -5.89 -16.73 -1.34
N THR A 17 -5.63 -15.67 -2.10
CA THR A 17 -6.64 -15.02 -2.92
C THR A 17 -6.04 -14.39 -4.16
N THR A 18 -6.88 -14.09 -5.15
CA THR A 18 -6.47 -13.35 -6.35
C THR A 18 -7.02 -11.93 -6.28
N LEU A 19 -6.11 -10.95 -6.27
CA LEU A 19 -6.45 -9.54 -6.35
C LEU A 19 -6.60 -9.13 -7.80
N ASN A 20 -7.74 -8.52 -8.12
CA ASN A 20 -7.92 -7.80 -9.38
C ASN A 20 -7.46 -6.35 -9.19
N LEU A 21 -6.28 -6.07 -9.71
CA LEU A 21 -5.66 -4.74 -9.68
C LEU A 21 -6.06 -3.93 -10.91
N TYR A 22 -5.66 -2.67 -10.93
CA TYR A 22 -5.91 -1.79 -12.07
C TYR A 22 -5.22 -2.32 -13.35
N HIS A 23 -5.74 -1.94 -14.52
CA HIS A 23 -5.24 -2.40 -15.84
C HIS A 23 -5.35 -3.92 -16.09
N SER A 24 -6.36 -4.58 -15.50
CA SER A 24 -6.62 -6.02 -15.70
C SER A 24 -5.47 -6.91 -15.23
N ILE A 25 -4.65 -6.42 -14.30
CA ILE A 25 -3.59 -7.20 -13.66
C ILE A 25 -4.23 -8.01 -12.54
N SER A 26 -4.22 -9.34 -12.67
CA SER A 26 -4.55 -10.23 -11.56
C SER A 26 -3.26 -10.67 -10.87
N ARG A 27 -3.27 -10.64 -9.54
CA ARG A 27 -2.14 -11.06 -8.70
C ARG A 27 -2.62 -12.03 -7.64
N LYS A 28 -2.05 -13.23 -7.61
CA LYS A 28 -2.25 -14.18 -6.52
C LYS A 28 -1.42 -13.72 -5.32
N VAL A 29 -2.04 -13.63 -4.15
CA VAL A 29 -1.37 -13.23 -2.92
C VAL A 29 -1.63 -14.24 -1.82
N LEU A 30 -0.61 -14.43 -0.98
CA LEU A 30 -0.67 -15.22 0.24
C LEU A 30 -0.65 -14.25 1.41
N TYR A 31 -1.58 -14.38 2.35
CA TYR A 31 -1.67 -13.43 3.47
C TYR A 31 -2.07 -14.10 4.77
N THR A 32 -1.58 -13.54 5.87
CA THR A 32 -1.78 -14.00 7.24
C THR A 32 -2.48 -12.92 8.05
N GLU A 33 -2.88 -13.25 9.28
CA GLU A 33 -3.44 -12.28 10.23
C GLU A 33 -2.37 -11.65 11.13
N ILE A 34 -1.08 -11.82 10.80
CA ILE A 34 0.04 -11.32 11.61
C ILE A 34 0.29 -9.84 11.28
N GLU A 35 -0.01 -8.97 12.24
CA GLU A 35 0.33 -7.54 12.15
C GLU A 35 1.79 -7.29 12.54
N THR A 36 2.53 -6.60 11.68
CA THR A 36 3.79 -5.94 12.03
C THR A 36 3.50 -4.54 12.55
N PRO A 37 3.82 -4.22 13.82
CA PRO A 37 3.58 -2.90 14.38
C PRO A 37 4.33 -1.81 13.63
N TYR A 38 3.67 -0.66 13.44
CA TYR A 38 4.33 0.50 12.84
C TYR A 38 5.46 1.01 13.76
N PRO A 39 6.69 1.21 13.25
CA PRO A 39 7.85 1.58 14.06
C PRO A 39 7.75 3.02 14.60
N ASP A 40 8.09 3.20 15.87
CA ASP A 40 8.06 4.51 16.50
C ASP A 40 9.16 5.44 15.97
N GLY A 41 8.83 6.74 15.84
CA GLY A 41 9.75 7.77 15.37
C GLY A 41 10.13 7.67 13.88
N LYS A 42 9.52 6.76 13.11
CA LYS A 42 9.82 6.58 11.68
C LYS A 42 8.71 7.11 10.77
N LEU A 43 9.10 7.58 9.59
CA LEU A 43 8.18 7.90 8.49
C LEU A 43 8.43 6.92 7.35
N ILE A 44 7.37 6.38 6.78
CA ILE A 44 7.47 5.63 5.52
C ILE A 44 7.19 6.62 4.37
N VAL A 45 8.10 6.71 3.42
CA VAL A 45 8.03 7.65 2.30
C VAL A 45 8.23 6.89 0.99
N SER A 46 7.40 7.22 0.00
CA SER A 46 7.62 6.79 -1.38
C SER A 46 7.20 7.88 -2.36
N THR A 47 7.77 7.83 -3.57
CA THR A 47 7.30 8.61 -4.71
C THR A 47 6.94 7.69 -5.86
N THR A 48 6.03 8.15 -6.72
CA THR A 48 5.60 7.41 -7.90
C THR A 48 5.50 8.30 -9.13
N THR A 49 5.46 7.68 -10.32
CA THR A 49 4.95 8.29 -11.56
C THR A 49 3.44 8.58 -11.45
N PRO A 50 2.84 9.31 -12.42
CA PRO A 50 1.39 9.55 -12.47
C PRO A 50 0.55 8.26 -12.58
N GLU A 51 1.13 7.18 -13.09
CA GLU A 51 0.51 5.85 -13.22
C GLU A 51 0.63 5.03 -11.92
N GLY A 52 1.30 5.57 -10.89
CA GLY A 52 1.49 4.88 -9.61
C GLY A 52 2.66 3.89 -9.59
N VAL A 53 3.60 3.99 -10.53
CA VAL A 53 4.83 3.19 -10.54
C VAL A 53 5.84 3.81 -9.58
N ILE A 54 6.39 3.02 -8.65
CA ILE A 54 7.31 3.48 -7.61
C ILE A 54 8.63 3.95 -8.25
N THR A 55 9.04 5.17 -7.91
CA THR A 55 10.30 5.80 -8.38
C THR A 55 11.32 5.99 -7.27
N HIS A 56 10.88 5.98 -6.01
CA HIS A 56 11.75 6.07 -4.85
C HIS A 56 11.04 5.54 -3.60
N VAL A 57 11.80 4.94 -2.70
CA VAL A 57 11.37 4.49 -1.38
C VAL A 57 12.45 4.82 -0.35
N ASN A 58 12.07 5.02 0.90
CA ASN A 58 13.04 5.14 1.99
C ASN A 58 13.24 3.80 2.71
N GLN A 59 14.26 3.74 3.57
CA GLN A 59 14.60 2.53 4.34
C GLN A 59 13.42 1.94 5.12
N SER A 60 12.59 2.78 5.76
CA SER A 60 11.42 2.29 6.49
C SER A 60 10.35 1.68 5.59
N PHE A 61 10.25 2.09 4.32
CA PHE A 61 9.36 1.43 3.37
C PHE A 61 9.85 0.01 3.08
N ILE A 62 11.15 -0.14 2.79
CA ILE A 62 11.79 -1.43 2.48
C ILE A 62 11.53 -2.40 3.64
N GLU A 63 11.92 -2.02 4.86
CA GLU A 63 11.75 -2.81 6.09
C GLU A 63 10.28 -3.18 6.36
N MET A 64 9.37 -2.21 6.25
CA MET A 64 7.96 -2.44 6.55
C MET A 64 7.23 -3.22 5.47
N SER A 65 7.70 -3.19 4.23
CA SER A 65 7.10 -3.93 3.13
C SER A 65 7.59 -5.39 3.05
N GLY A 66 8.79 -5.67 3.55
CA GLY A 66 9.43 -6.98 3.39
C GLY A 66 9.98 -7.25 1.98
N TYR A 67 9.89 -6.29 1.06
CA TYR A 67 10.51 -6.35 -0.26
C TYR A 67 11.88 -5.65 -0.25
N THR A 68 12.78 -6.06 -1.15
CA THR A 68 14.03 -5.31 -1.37
C THR A 68 13.76 -4.04 -2.18
N GLU A 69 14.71 -3.10 -2.19
CA GLU A 69 14.58 -1.88 -3.00
C GLU A 69 14.45 -2.21 -4.49
N GLU A 70 15.22 -3.18 -4.98
CA GLU A 70 15.23 -3.62 -6.38
C GLU A 70 13.88 -4.20 -6.81
N GLU A 71 13.15 -4.84 -5.89
CA GLU A 71 11.80 -5.34 -6.14
C GLU A 71 10.74 -4.23 -6.12
N LEU A 72 11.01 -3.14 -5.40
CA LEU A 72 10.08 -2.03 -5.24
C LEU A 72 10.20 -1.01 -6.36
N ILE A 73 11.42 -0.64 -6.77
CA ILE A 73 11.64 0.37 -7.81
C ILE A 73 11.11 -0.14 -9.16
N GLY A 74 10.26 0.65 -9.81
CA GLY A 74 9.60 0.26 -11.06
C GLY A 74 8.37 -0.64 -10.88
N ALA A 75 8.07 -1.09 -9.66
CA ALA A 75 6.84 -1.83 -9.38
C ALA A 75 5.64 -0.88 -9.21
N PRO A 76 4.42 -1.30 -9.59
CA PRO A 76 3.23 -0.55 -9.24
C PRO A 76 3.03 -0.54 -7.72
N HIS A 77 2.62 0.60 -7.16
CA HIS A 77 2.40 0.73 -5.71
C HIS A 77 1.38 -0.28 -5.15
N SER A 78 0.51 -0.83 -6.00
CA SER A 78 -0.43 -1.89 -5.65
C SER A 78 0.23 -3.22 -5.25
N ILE A 79 1.55 -3.37 -5.36
CA ILE A 79 2.29 -4.52 -4.79
C ILE A 79 2.03 -4.71 -3.29
N LEU A 80 1.69 -3.63 -2.58
CA LEU A 80 1.33 -3.65 -1.16
C LEU A 80 -0.17 -3.83 -0.89
N ARG A 81 -1.00 -4.04 -1.93
CA ARG A 81 -2.45 -4.09 -1.74
C ARG A 81 -2.81 -5.31 -0.90
N HIS A 82 -3.46 -5.07 0.23
CA HIS A 82 -4.05 -6.12 1.05
C HIS A 82 -5.46 -6.48 0.55
N PRO A 83 -5.86 -7.76 0.58
CA PRO A 83 -7.22 -8.20 0.21
C PRO A 83 -8.35 -7.47 0.94
N ASP A 84 -8.19 -7.20 2.24
CA ASP A 84 -9.18 -6.48 3.05
C ASP A 84 -9.34 -5.00 2.71
N MET A 85 -8.55 -4.43 1.80
CA MET A 85 -8.71 -3.04 1.39
C MET A 85 -9.77 -2.90 0.28
N PRO A 86 -10.89 -2.21 0.54
CA PRO A 86 -12.00 -2.15 -0.39
C PRO A 86 -11.63 -1.35 -1.65
N PRO A 87 -12.17 -1.72 -2.84
CA PRO A 87 -11.98 -0.95 -4.06
C PRO A 87 -12.37 0.52 -3.91
N ALA A 88 -13.40 0.82 -3.12
CA ALA A 88 -13.88 2.17 -2.85
C ALA A 88 -12.80 3.10 -2.26
N ALA A 89 -11.95 2.59 -1.35
CA ALA A 89 -10.88 3.39 -0.75
C ALA A 89 -9.83 3.82 -1.79
N PHE A 90 -9.50 2.94 -2.75
CA PHE A 90 -8.58 3.28 -3.83
C PHE A 90 -9.22 4.17 -4.89
N LYS A 91 -10.52 3.99 -5.15
CA LYS A 91 -11.26 4.90 -6.02
C LYS A 91 -11.21 6.33 -5.48
N ASP A 92 -11.50 6.51 -4.19
CA ASP A 92 -11.43 7.82 -3.51
C ASP A 92 -10.03 8.44 -3.56
N LEU A 93 -8.99 7.62 -3.34
CA LEU A 93 -7.60 8.05 -3.52
C LEU A 93 -7.35 8.60 -4.92
N TRP A 94 -7.66 7.81 -5.95
CA TRP A 94 -7.36 8.19 -7.34
C TRP A 94 -8.18 9.38 -7.80
N ASP A 95 -9.47 9.42 -7.46
CA ASP A 95 -10.34 10.55 -7.78
C ASP A 95 -9.81 11.85 -7.15
N THR A 96 -9.31 11.78 -5.91
CA THR A 96 -8.77 12.94 -5.19
C THR A 96 -7.45 13.42 -5.80
N VAL A 97 -6.46 12.53 -5.93
CA VAL A 97 -5.12 12.97 -6.35
C VAL A 97 -5.07 13.38 -7.82
N LYS A 98 -5.94 12.82 -8.68
CA LYS A 98 -6.07 13.24 -10.09
C LYS A 98 -6.67 14.64 -10.24
N ARG A 99 -7.43 15.13 -9.26
CA ARG A 99 -7.88 16.54 -9.20
C ARG A 99 -6.78 17.50 -8.73
N GLY A 100 -5.58 17.00 -8.42
CA GLY A 100 -4.51 17.81 -7.84
C GLY A 100 -4.68 18.05 -6.33
N GLU A 101 -5.59 17.32 -5.68
CA GLU A 101 -5.87 17.44 -4.26
C GLU A 101 -5.05 16.45 -3.43
N LYS A 102 -4.80 16.79 -2.17
CA LYS A 102 -4.16 15.89 -1.20
C LYS A 102 -5.18 14.87 -0.70
N TRP A 103 -4.82 13.60 -0.76
CA TRP A 103 -5.61 12.51 -0.19
C TRP A 103 -5.07 12.07 1.18
N GLN A 104 -5.96 11.63 2.08
CA GLN A 104 -5.60 11.02 3.35
C GLN A 104 -6.51 9.83 3.67
N GLY A 105 -5.95 8.77 4.24
CA GLY A 105 -6.72 7.61 4.65
C GLY A 105 -5.91 6.61 5.47
N PHE A 106 -6.61 5.60 6.01
CA PHE A 106 -6.00 4.48 6.72
C PHE A 106 -5.88 3.29 5.79
N VAL A 107 -4.70 2.69 5.70
CA VAL A 107 -4.44 1.61 4.74
C VAL A 107 -3.80 0.43 5.46
N LYS A 108 -4.39 -0.76 5.27
CA LYS A 108 -3.78 -2.06 5.57
C LYS A 108 -2.91 -2.44 4.37
N ASN A 109 -1.60 -2.51 4.56
CA ASN A 109 -0.66 -2.90 3.52
C ASN A 109 -0.22 -4.35 3.74
N LEU A 110 -0.16 -5.11 2.65
CA LEU A 110 0.37 -6.46 2.60
C LEU A 110 1.91 -6.42 2.52
N ARG A 111 2.56 -7.24 3.34
CA ARG A 111 4.00 -7.47 3.31
C ARG A 111 4.34 -8.65 2.41
N LYS A 112 5.59 -8.75 1.96
CA LYS A 112 6.09 -9.88 1.16
C LYS A 112 5.98 -11.23 1.89
N ASP A 113 6.15 -11.22 3.21
CA ASP A 113 6.07 -12.39 4.11
C ASP A 113 4.62 -12.82 4.43
N GLY A 114 3.63 -12.21 3.77
CA GLY A 114 2.20 -12.47 3.98
C GLY A 114 1.59 -11.73 5.16
N GLY A 115 2.39 -11.17 6.07
CA GLY A 115 1.88 -10.32 7.15
C GLY A 115 1.32 -8.99 6.64
N TYR A 116 0.88 -8.15 7.56
CA TYR A 116 0.38 -6.82 7.20
C TYR A 116 0.84 -5.74 8.17
N TYR A 117 0.66 -4.49 7.78
CA TYR A 117 0.82 -3.34 8.67
C TYR A 117 -0.18 -2.23 8.32
N TRP A 118 -0.60 -1.49 9.33
CA TRP A 118 -1.47 -0.33 9.15
C TRP A 118 -0.69 0.97 9.07
N VAL A 119 -1.15 1.89 8.23
CA VAL A 119 -0.62 3.26 8.15
C VAL A 119 -1.75 4.29 8.09
N LYS A 120 -1.48 5.49 8.60
CA LYS A 120 -2.18 6.70 8.17
C LYS A 120 -1.41 7.30 7.01
N ALA A 121 -1.93 7.19 5.80
CA ALA A 121 -1.31 7.67 4.58
C ALA A 121 -1.76 9.10 4.25
N THR A 122 -0.84 9.89 3.70
CA THR A 122 -1.11 11.17 3.07
C THR A 122 -0.43 11.16 1.71
N VAL A 123 -1.19 11.31 0.64
CA VAL A 123 -0.71 11.30 -0.74
C VAL A 123 -0.89 12.68 -1.33
N ILE A 124 0.20 13.23 -1.89
CA ILE A 124 0.26 14.60 -2.42
C ILE A 124 0.69 14.52 -3.88
N PRO A 125 -0.04 15.16 -4.82
CA PRO A 125 0.38 15.27 -6.20
C PRO A 125 1.59 16.20 -6.35
N ASN A 126 2.60 15.72 -7.06
CA ASN A 126 3.76 16.51 -7.45
C ASN A 126 3.42 17.21 -8.76
N VAL A 127 3.32 18.54 -8.76
CA VAL A 127 2.91 19.32 -9.93
C VAL A 127 4.11 20.10 -10.51
N ARG A 128 4.32 19.99 -11.83
CA ARG A 128 5.27 20.81 -12.60
C ARG A 128 4.58 21.39 -13.82
N HIS A 129 4.74 22.70 -14.05
CA HIS A 129 4.10 23.42 -15.16
C HIS A 129 2.58 23.15 -15.27
N GLY A 130 1.88 23.10 -14.14
CA GLY A 130 0.44 22.83 -14.08
C GLY A 130 0.02 21.39 -14.37
N ARG A 131 0.97 20.45 -14.52
CA ARG A 131 0.70 19.03 -14.76
C ARG A 131 1.18 18.17 -13.60
N VAL A 132 0.38 17.17 -13.21
CA VAL A 132 0.80 16.16 -12.24
C VAL A 132 1.88 15.29 -12.89
N VAL A 133 3.07 15.25 -12.29
CA VAL A 133 4.22 14.46 -12.76
C VAL A 133 4.49 13.25 -11.87
N GLY A 134 3.68 13.04 -10.84
CA GLY A 134 3.81 11.93 -9.91
C GLY A 134 3.12 12.22 -8.59
N TYR A 135 3.33 11.34 -7.61
CA TYR A 135 2.80 11.51 -6.27
C TYR A 135 3.89 11.26 -5.23
N THR A 136 3.79 11.96 -4.11
CA THR A 136 4.57 11.70 -2.91
C THR A 136 3.63 11.19 -1.83
N SER A 137 3.92 10.02 -1.26
CA SER A 137 3.17 9.48 -0.13
C SER A 137 4.02 9.51 1.13
N VAL A 138 3.48 10.12 2.18
CA VAL A 138 4.04 10.06 3.53
C VAL A 138 3.07 9.30 4.43
N ARG A 139 3.59 8.34 5.17
CA ARG A 139 2.81 7.49 6.07
C ARG A 139 3.33 7.66 7.49
N ARG A 140 2.40 7.59 8.44
CA ARG A 140 2.65 7.73 9.87
C ARG A 140 1.98 6.59 10.62
N LYS A 141 2.42 6.39 11.86
CA LYS A 141 1.76 5.51 12.83
C LYS A 141 0.27 5.88 12.91
N PRO A 142 -0.65 4.95 12.62
CA PRO A 142 -2.07 5.21 12.73
C PRO A 142 -2.49 5.17 14.20
N SER A 143 -3.59 5.86 14.53
CA SER A 143 -4.26 5.67 15.82
C SER A 143 -4.88 4.28 15.88
N ARG A 144 -4.69 3.56 17.00
CA ARG A 144 -5.30 2.24 17.21
C ARG A 144 -6.82 2.28 17.14
N THR A 145 -7.45 3.27 17.78
CA THR A 145 -8.90 3.48 17.70
C THR A 145 -9.39 3.64 16.25
N LYS A 146 -8.67 4.40 15.43
CA LYS A 146 -9.03 4.57 14.01
C LYS A 146 -8.83 3.30 13.18
N VAL A 147 -7.82 2.49 13.50
CA VAL A 147 -7.64 1.18 12.86
C VAL A 147 -8.81 0.25 13.19
N GLU A 148 -9.24 0.20 14.46
CA GLU A 148 -10.38 -0.62 14.89
C GLU A 148 -11.70 -0.18 14.24
N GLU A 149 -11.92 1.12 14.05
CA GLU A 149 -13.04 1.63 13.27
C GLU A 149 -12.97 1.14 11.80
N CYS A 150 -11.78 1.21 11.18
CA CYS A 150 -11.59 0.77 9.79
C CYS A 150 -11.79 -0.74 9.62
N ILE A 151 -11.34 -1.55 10.58
CA ILE A 151 -11.53 -3.01 10.57
C ILE A 151 -13.03 -3.36 10.52
N LYS A 152 -13.88 -2.58 11.19
CA LYS A 152 -15.34 -2.77 11.17
C LYS A 152 -15.96 -2.23 9.88
N LEU A 153 -15.49 -1.09 9.38
CA LEU A 153 -16.05 -0.40 8.22
C LEU A 153 -15.70 -1.07 6.89
N TYR A 154 -14.44 -1.42 6.67
CA TYR A 154 -13.93 -1.81 5.34
C TYR A 154 -14.61 -3.04 4.73
N PRO A 155 -14.98 -4.09 5.49
CA PRO A 155 -15.76 -5.20 4.94
C PRO A 155 -17.12 -4.80 4.36
N THR A 156 -17.69 -3.65 4.78
CA THR A 156 -18.99 -3.15 4.29
C THR A 156 -18.89 -2.37 2.96
N LEU A 157 -17.68 -2.18 2.44
CA LEU A 157 -17.38 -1.35 1.26
C LEU A 157 -16.93 -2.17 0.03
N PHE A 158 -17.16 -3.48 0.04
CA PHE A 158 -16.89 -4.40 -1.07
C PHE A 158 -18.09 -4.57 -2.01
#